data_AF-A0A2E1MZG7-F1
#
_entry.id   AF-A0A2E1MZG7-F1
#
_cell.length_a   1.000
_cell.length_b   1.000
_cell.length_c   1.000
_cell.angle_alpha   90.00
_cell.angle_beta   90.00
_cell.angle_gamma   90.00
#
_symmetry.space_group_name_H-M   'P 1'
#
loop_
_entity.id
_entity.type
_entity.pdbx_description
1 polymer ?
#
loop_
_entity_poly.entity_id
_entity_poly.type
_entity_poly.pdbx_seq_one_letter_code
_entity_poly.pdbx_strand_id
1 'polypeptide(L)'
;MESIITNNCYGTQYYQDKKIEYKTPFVGLFFTSPCYINFLENYNNYINEEVIEVNRSKYCKHDYPVGRVGSSEIHFMHYKTFSEANEKWNRRKKRLNTFKKCLLKMCDRDLFDENILDRFLSLDHPKKILFLSQKYQVNQNSHSTQIVKTKYEEQCASGVLLYNNYPITSFI
;
A
#
# COMPACT_ATOMS: atom_id res chain seq x y z
N MET A 1 -4.20 14.89 -10.63
CA MET A 1 -4.69 14.30 -9.36
C MET A 1 -4.30 12.84 -9.32
N GLU A 2 -3.53 12.45 -8.31
CA GLU A 2 -2.87 11.15 -8.21
C GLU A 2 -3.79 10.06 -7.62
N SER A 3 -3.67 8.84 -8.15
CA SER A 3 -4.22 7.62 -7.53
C SER A 3 -3.09 6.95 -6.76
N ILE A 4 -3.18 6.95 -5.43
CA ILE A 4 -2.12 6.41 -4.57
C ILE A 4 -2.46 4.96 -4.24
N ILE A 5 -1.60 4.03 -4.65
CA ILE A 5 -1.64 2.64 -4.23
C ILE A 5 -0.58 2.49 -3.14
N THR A 6 -1.00 2.06 -1.95
CA THR A 6 -0.17 2.07 -0.75
C THR A 6 -0.38 0.79 0.05
N ASN A 7 0.69 0.29 0.67
CA ASN A 7 0.66 -0.90 1.51
C ASN A 7 -0.10 -0.70 2.84
N ASN A 8 -0.40 0.54 3.22
CA ASN A 8 -1.12 0.86 4.45
C ASN A 8 -1.85 2.21 4.38
N CYS A 9 -2.46 2.64 5.50
CA CYS A 9 -3.27 3.86 5.61
C CYS A 9 -2.59 5.19 5.22
N TYR A 10 -1.29 5.21 4.90
CA TYR A 10 -0.53 6.41 4.52
C TYR A 10 -1.23 7.28 3.46
N GLY A 11 -1.76 6.68 2.40
CA GLY A 11 -2.40 7.41 1.30
C GLY A 11 -3.73 8.07 1.68
N THR A 12 -4.35 7.66 2.78
CA THR A 12 -5.65 8.20 3.24
C THR A 12 -5.56 9.70 3.53
N GLN A 13 -4.49 10.12 4.21
CA GLN A 13 -4.35 11.49 4.70
C GLN A 13 -4.23 12.50 3.56
N TYR A 14 -3.58 12.13 2.45
CA TYR A 14 -3.48 12.97 1.25
C TYR A 14 -4.85 13.45 0.74
N TYR A 15 -5.81 12.54 0.61
CA TYR A 15 -7.15 12.88 0.12
C TYR A 15 -7.93 13.71 1.14
N GLN A 16 -7.74 13.44 2.44
CA GLN A 16 -8.38 14.19 3.52
C GLN A 16 -7.88 15.64 3.59
N ASP A 17 -6.57 15.85 3.56
CA ASP A 17 -5.95 17.19 3.58
C ASP A 17 -6.40 18.03 2.39
N LYS A 18 -6.49 17.40 1.21
CA LYS A 18 -6.94 18.04 -0.02
C LYS A 18 -8.46 18.20 -0.11
N LYS A 19 -9.23 17.63 0.83
CA LYS A 19 -10.71 17.60 0.82
C LYS A 19 -11.29 17.09 -0.50
N ILE A 20 -10.65 16.06 -1.07
CA ILE A 20 -11.08 15.41 -2.31
C ILE A 20 -11.50 13.97 -2.05
N GLU A 21 -12.26 13.43 -3.00
CA GLU A 21 -12.62 12.02 -2.95
C GLU A 21 -11.42 11.08 -3.10
N TYR A 22 -11.49 9.94 -2.41
CA TYR A 22 -10.52 8.85 -2.58
C TYR A 22 -10.53 8.30 -4.01
N LYS A 23 -9.46 8.54 -4.76
CA LYS A 23 -9.23 7.98 -6.10
C LYS A 23 -8.58 6.59 -6.08
N THR A 24 -8.73 5.88 -4.96
CA THR A 24 -8.07 4.60 -4.72
C THR A 24 -8.89 3.76 -3.73
N PRO A 25 -8.96 2.44 -3.88
CA PRO A 25 -9.57 1.55 -2.89
C PRO A 25 -8.63 1.24 -1.71
N PHE A 26 -7.34 1.61 -1.80
CA PHE A 26 -6.28 1.39 -0.80
C PHE A 26 -6.41 2.34 0.41
N VAL A 27 -7.58 2.35 1.05
CA VAL A 27 -7.95 3.27 2.14
C VAL A 27 -8.43 2.48 3.35
N GLY A 28 -7.91 2.84 4.53
CA GLY A 28 -8.29 2.21 5.80
C GLY A 28 -7.97 0.73 5.90
N LEU A 29 -6.93 0.31 5.19
CA LEU A 29 -6.47 -1.06 5.12
C LEU A 29 -4.95 -1.13 5.19
N PHE A 30 -4.43 -2.33 5.41
CA PHE A 30 -3.02 -2.63 5.13
C PHE A 30 -2.88 -3.98 4.42
N PHE A 31 -1.72 -4.13 3.79
CA PHE A 31 -1.20 -5.38 3.28
C PHE A 31 0.08 -5.68 4.06
N THR A 32 0.32 -6.95 4.38
CA THR A 32 1.70 -7.36 4.67
C THR A 32 2.54 -7.14 3.42
N SER A 33 3.83 -6.84 3.61
CA SER A 33 4.78 -6.58 2.53
C SER A 33 4.79 -7.69 1.46
N PRO A 34 4.79 -9.00 1.82
CA PRO A 34 4.67 -10.09 0.85
C PRO A 34 3.36 -10.07 0.04
N CYS A 35 2.23 -9.78 0.69
CA CYS A 35 0.95 -9.67 -0.03
C CYS A 35 0.90 -8.45 -0.95
N TYR A 36 1.48 -7.34 -0.52
CA TYR A 36 1.48 -6.11 -1.29
C TYR A 36 2.31 -6.24 -2.57
N ILE A 37 3.55 -6.72 -2.46
CA ILE A 37 4.42 -6.87 -3.65
C ILE A 37 3.82 -7.88 -4.63
N ASN A 38 3.26 -8.99 -4.13
CA ASN A 38 2.58 -9.97 -4.95
C ASN A 38 1.33 -9.39 -5.64
N PHE A 39 0.59 -8.51 -4.95
CA PHE A 39 -0.53 -7.79 -5.54
C PHE A 39 -0.07 -6.87 -6.68
N LEU A 40 1.03 -6.13 -6.49
CA LEU A 40 1.55 -5.21 -7.50
C LEU A 40 2.07 -5.94 -8.74
N GLU A 41 2.78 -7.05 -8.57
CA GLU A 41 3.27 -7.89 -9.68
C GLU A 41 2.12 -8.51 -10.49
N ASN A 42 0.98 -8.76 -9.85
CA ASN A 42 -0.23 -9.32 -10.47
C ASN A 42 -1.36 -8.30 -10.64
N TYR A 43 -1.03 -6.99 -10.63
CA TYR A 43 -2.00 -5.91 -10.44
C TYR A 43 -3.21 -6.01 -11.39
N ASN A 44 -2.95 -6.22 -12.70
CA ASN A 44 -4.00 -6.22 -13.72
C ASN A 44 -5.06 -7.31 -13.49
N ASN A 45 -4.68 -8.44 -12.92
CA ASN A 45 -5.61 -9.51 -12.57
C ASN A 45 -6.29 -9.17 -11.24
N TYR A 46 -5.49 -8.92 -10.20
CA TYR A 46 -5.99 -8.83 -8.83
C TYR A 46 -6.88 -7.62 -8.56
N ILE A 47 -6.67 -6.48 -9.24
CA ILE A 47 -7.54 -5.32 -9.01
C ILE A 47 -8.97 -5.54 -9.53
N ASN A 48 -9.13 -6.43 -10.52
CA ASN A 48 -10.39 -6.70 -11.19
C ASN A 48 -11.14 -7.89 -10.60
N GLU A 49 -10.42 -8.81 -9.97
CA GLU A 49 -10.97 -9.96 -9.27
C GLU A 49 -11.88 -9.58 -8.09
N GLU A 50 -12.72 -10.54 -7.71
CA GLU A 50 -13.52 -10.47 -6.50
C GLU A 50 -12.64 -10.66 -5.26
N VAL A 51 -12.82 -9.79 -4.27
CA VAL A 51 -12.22 -9.99 -2.94
C VAL A 51 -13.14 -10.93 -2.18
N ILE A 52 -12.58 -12.01 -1.63
CA ILE A 52 -13.30 -13.00 -0.84
C ILE A 52 -12.96 -12.87 0.65
N GLU A 53 -13.93 -13.09 1.52
CA GLU A 53 -13.72 -13.00 2.97
C GLU A 53 -12.86 -14.16 3.48
N VAL A 54 -11.99 -13.86 4.46
CA VAL A 54 -11.15 -14.83 5.13
C VAL A 54 -11.35 -14.73 6.65
N ASN A 55 -11.76 -15.84 7.26
CA ASN A 55 -12.02 -15.92 8.70
C ASN A 55 -10.76 -16.12 9.55
N ARG A 56 -9.65 -16.53 8.93
CA ARG A 56 -8.35 -16.70 9.59
C ARG A 56 -7.23 -16.25 8.66
N SER A 57 -6.62 -15.12 8.99
CA SER A 57 -5.41 -14.67 8.29
C SER A 57 -4.24 -15.65 8.47
N LYS A 58 -3.40 -15.76 7.44
CA LYS A 58 -2.13 -16.50 7.51
C LYS A 58 -1.07 -15.83 8.40
N TYR A 59 -1.25 -14.55 8.75
CA TYR A 59 -0.22 -13.75 9.42
C TYR A 59 -0.50 -13.46 10.89
N CYS A 60 -1.77 -13.31 11.27
CA CYS A 60 -2.10 -12.91 12.63
C CYS A 60 -3.54 -13.27 13.03
N LYS A 61 -3.80 -13.20 14.34
CA LYS A 61 -5.18 -13.11 14.85
C LYS A 61 -5.71 -11.70 14.57
N HIS A 62 -6.99 -11.59 14.25
CA HIS A 62 -7.64 -10.33 13.89
C HIS A 62 -9.07 -10.27 14.43
N ASP A 63 -9.54 -9.06 14.70
CA ASP A 63 -10.90 -8.69 15.10
C ASP A 63 -11.58 -7.76 14.07
N TYR A 64 -10.93 -7.58 12.92
CA TYR A 64 -11.40 -6.80 11.78
C TYR A 64 -11.57 -7.68 10.53
N PRO A 65 -12.29 -7.23 9.50
CA PRO A 65 -12.47 -7.99 8.27
C PRO A 65 -11.16 -8.20 7.51
N VAL A 66 -10.94 -9.42 7.03
CA VAL A 66 -9.83 -9.75 6.14
C VAL A 66 -10.41 -10.25 4.82
N GLY A 67 -9.95 -9.67 3.72
CA GLY A 67 -10.24 -10.15 2.39
C GLY A 67 -9.03 -10.82 1.77
N ARG A 68 -9.24 -11.60 0.72
CA ARG A 68 -8.18 -12.16 -0.11
C ARG A 68 -8.53 -12.02 -1.59
N VAL A 69 -7.51 -11.78 -2.39
CA VAL A 69 -7.55 -11.80 -3.85
C VAL A 69 -6.28 -12.47 -4.36
N GLY A 70 -6.42 -13.45 -5.24
CA GLY A 70 -5.36 -14.43 -5.49
C GLY A 70 -4.75 -14.97 -4.19
N SER A 71 -3.44 -14.81 -4.01
CA SER A 71 -2.70 -15.19 -2.80
C SER A 71 -2.44 -14.03 -1.82
N SER A 72 -2.95 -12.83 -2.12
CA SER A 72 -2.76 -11.61 -1.32
C SER A 72 -3.93 -11.38 -0.37
N GLU A 73 -3.63 -11.28 0.93
CA GLU A 73 -4.59 -10.84 1.96
C GLU A 73 -4.61 -9.31 2.08
N ILE A 74 -5.81 -8.78 2.28
CA ILE A 74 -6.11 -7.37 2.49
C ILE A 74 -6.75 -7.23 3.88
N HIS A 75 -6.12 -6.50 4.78
CA HIS A 75 -6.58 -6.32 6.15
C HIS A 75 -7.33 -5.00 6.28
N PHE A 76 -8.66 -5.05 6.40
CA PHE A 76 -9.55 -3.89 6.39
C PHE A 76 -9.74 -3.29 7.80
N MET A 77 -8.67 -2.70 8.35
CA MET A 77 -8.57 -2.19 9.73
C MET A 77 -9.64 -1.18 10.16
N HIS A 78 -10.21 -0.41 9.25
CA HIS A 78 -11.14 0.68 9.57
C HIS A 78 -12.57 0.41 9.10
N TYR A 79 -12.96 -0.87 9.07
CA TYR A 79 -14.28 -1.32 8.64
C TYR A 79 -14.87 -2.28 9.66
N LYS A 80 -16.19 -2.20 9.86
CA LYS A 80 -16.87 -3.03 10.85
C LYS A 80 -17.15 -4.43 10.33
N THR A 81 -17.44 -4.55 9.03
CA THR A 81 -17.81 -5.82 8.38
C THR A 81 -17.13 -5.96 7.03
N PHE A 82 -16.94 -7.20 6.58
CA PHE A 82 -16.39 -7.47 5.25
C PHE A 82 -17.28 -6.90 4.14
N SER A 83 -18.59 -6.99 4.28
CA SER A 83 -19.54 -6.41 3.31
C SER A 83 -19.31 -4.91 3.11
N GLU A 84 -19.14 -4.15 4.20
CA GLU A 84 -18.86 -2.71 4.15
C GLU A 84 -17.52 -2.43 3.44
N ALA A 85 -16.48 -3.20 3.79
CA ALA A 85 -15.17 -3.10 3.20
C ALA A 85 -15.19 -3.38 1.69
N ASN A 86 -15.83 -4.48 1.29
CA ASN A 86 -15.93 -4.93 -0.10
C ASN A 86 -16.74 -3.97 -0.96
N GLU A 87 -17.85 -3.43 -0.44
CA GLU A 87 -18.63 -2.40 -1.15
C GLU A 87 -17.78 -1.15 -1.41
N LYS A 88 -17.09 -0.65 -0.38
CA LYS A 88 -16.23 0.54 -0.48
C LYS A 88 -15.03 0.29 -1.39
N TRP A 89 -14.42 -0.91 -1.36
CA TRP A 89 -13.35 -1.33 -2.27
C TRP A 89 -13.83 -1.28 -3.73
N ASN A 90 -14.93 -1.96 -4.05
CA ASN A 90 -15.48 -2.03 -5.41
C ASN A 90 -16.00 -0.68 -5.92
N ARG A 91 -16.54 0.18 -5.06
CA ARG A 91 -16.92 1.54 -5.44
C ARG A 91 -15.70 2.41 -5.72
N ARG A 92 -14.65 2.34 -4.89
CA ARG A 92 -13.44 3.16 -5.02
C ARG A 92 -12.54 2.72 -6.17
N LYS A 93 -12.46 1.41 -6.47
CA LYS A 93 -11.64 0.90 -7.57
C LYS A 93 -12.04 1.48 -8.93
N LYS A 94 -13.33 1.82 -9.12
CA LYS A 94 -13.84 2.51 -10.33
C LYS A 94 -13.26 3.91 -10.55
N ARG A 95 -12.66 4.53 -9.53
CA ARG A 95 -12.05 5.87 -9.60
C ARG A 95 -10.54 5.83 -9.80
N LEU A 96 -9.94 4.64 -9.84
CA LEU A 96 -8.51 4.48 -10.09
C LEU A 96 -8.15 4.99 -11.48
N ASN A 97 -7.02 5.70 -11.57
CA ASN A 97 -6.36 5.89 -12.85
C ASN A 97 -5.84 4.55 -13.40
N THR A 98 -5.42 4.54 -14.66
CA THR A 98 -4.67 3.41 -15.21
C THR A 98 -3.43 3.13 -14.34
N PHE A 99 -3.04 1.86 -14.22
CA PHE A 99 -1.96 1.46 -13.32
C PHE A 99 -0.68 2.29 -13.49
N LYS A 100 -0.24 2.51 -14.74
CA LYS A 100 0.94 3.33 -15.09
C LYS A 100 0.85 4.80 -14.63
N LYS A 101 -0.36 5.34 -14.39
CA LYS A 101 -0.59 6.69 -13.89
C LYS A 101 -0.74 6.75 -12.37
N CYS A 102 -0.81 5.61 -11.69
CA CYS A 102 -0.86 5.56 -10.23
C CYS A 102 0.53 5.81 -9.63
N LEU A 103 0.54 6.32 -8.41
CA LEU A 103 1.74 6.37 -7.57
C LEU A 103 1.77 5.13 -6.67
N LEU A 104 2.83 4.35 -6.75
CA LEU A 104 3.03 3.22 -5.83
C LEU A 104 3.85 3.67 -4.65
N LYS A 105 3.32 3.46 -3.44
CA LYS A 105 4.01 3.75 -2.19
C LYS A 105 4.19 2.47 -1.39
N MET A 106 5.39 2.26 -0.85
CA MET A 106 5.69 1.19 0.10
C MET A 106 6.53 1.73 1.27
N CYS A 107 6.52 1.03 2.40
CA CYS A 107 7.47 1.26 3.49
C CYS A 107 7.94 -0.05 4.11
N ASP A 108 9.08 -0.04 4.80
CA ASP A 108 9.76 -1.20 5.39
C ASP A 108 9.10 -1.78 6.66
N ARG A 109 7.80 -2.00 6.58
CA ARG A 109 6.97 -2.52 7.66
C ARG A 109 6.29 -3.83 7.28
N ASP A 110 5.67 -4.46 8.27
CA ASP A 110 4.68 -5.52 8.04
C ASP A 110 5.29 -6.71 7.25
N LEU A 111 6.39 -7.29 7.76
CA LEU A 111 7.16 -8.39 7.15
C LEU A 111 7.98 -7.97 5.91
N PHE A 112 8.49 -6.74 5.89
CA PHE A 112 9.42 -6.29 4.87
C PHE A 112 10.81 -6.89 5.10
N ASP A 113 11.47 -7.32 4.02
CA ASP A 113 12.84 -7.81 4.00
C ASP A 113 13.56 -7.40 2.70
N GLU A 114 14.81 -7.83 2.53
CA GLU A 114 15.62 -7.53 1.34
C GLU A 114 15.04 -8.14 0.05
N ASN A 115 14.37 -9.29 0.11
CA ASN A 115 13.72 -9.87 -1.07
C ASN A 115 12.57 -8.98 -1.56
N ILE A 116 11.78 -8.44 -0.63
CA ILE A 116 10.71 -7.48 -0.94
C ILE A 116 11.31 -6.18 -1.50
N LEU A 117 12.42 -5.70 -0.93
CA LEU A 117 13.14 -4.53 -1.45
C LEU A 117 13.50 -4.73 -2.92
N ASP A 118 14.21 -5.80 -3.24
CA ASP A 118 14.67 -6.09 -4.60
C ASP A 118 13.51 -6.20 -5.59
N ARG A 119 12.44 -6.88 -5.20
CA ARG A 119 11.23 -7.02 -6.02
C ARG A 119 10.55 -5.68 -6.27
N PHE A 120 10.41 -4.84 -5.25
CA PHE A 120 9.79 -3.51 -5.40
C PHE A 120 10.65 -2.58 -6.26
N LEU A 121 11.98 -2.62 -6.12
CA LEU A 121 12.89 -1.87 -6.98
C LEU A 121 12.78 -2.32 -8.44
N SER A 122 12.64 -3.63 -8.67
CA SER A 122 12.55 -4.26 -9.99
C SER A 122 11.19 -4.13 -10.70
N LEU A 123 10.14 -3.71 -10.00
CA LEU A 123 8.82 -3.50 -10.61
C LEU A 123 8.91 -2.49 -11.78
N ASP A 124 8.45 -2.90 -12.97
CA ASP A 124 8.32 -1.99 -14.11
C ASP A 124 7.12 -1.04 -13.93
N HIS A 125 7.37 0.06 -13.22
CA HIS A 125 6.37 1.10 -12.98
C HIS A 125 7.02 2.48 -12.90
N PRO A 126 6.52 3.51 -13.61
CA PRO A 126 7.21 4.80 -13.74
C PRO A 126 7.22 5.66 -12.48
N LYS A 127 6.35 5.41 -11.49
CA LYS A 127 6.19 6.27 -10.31
C LYS A 127 6.13 5.46 -9.02
N LYS A 128 7.28 5.20 -8.41
CA LYS A 128 7.41 4.45 -7.16
C LYS A 128 8.07 5.32 -6.09
N ILE A 129 7.56 5.27 -4.86
CA ILE A 129 8.19 5.84 -3.67
C ILE A 129 8.33 4.75 -2.62
N LEU A 130 9.53 4.60 -2.08
CA LEU A 130 9.86 3.64 -1.05
C LEU A 130 10.44 4.35 0.18
N PHE A 131 9.74 4.24 1.31
CA PHE A 131 10.21 4.73 2.60
C PHE A 131 10.94 3.63 3.35
N LEU A 132 12.18 3.90 3.78
CA LEU A 132 13.00 2.95 4.53
C LEU A 132 13.46 3.57 5.85
N SER A 133 13.56 2.74 6.88
CA SER A 133 14.31 3.05 8.10
C SER A 133 15.82 3.10 7.82
N GLN A 134 16.58 3.49 8.84
CA GLN A 134 18.05 3.56 8.81
C GLN A 134 18.71 2.18 8.74
N LYS A 135 18.02 1.12 9.18
CA LYS A 135 18.50 -0.28 9.11
C LYS A 135 18.87 -0.72 7.69
N TYR A 136 18.11 -0.29 6.70
CA TYR A 136 18.36 -0.69 5.31
C TYR A 136 19.45 0.19 4.68
N GLN A 137 20.33 -0.40 3.87
CA GLN A 137 21.26 0.36 3.03
C GLN A 137 20.93 0.05 1.57
N VAL A 138 20.63 1.09 0.78
CA VAL A 138 20.30 0.89 -0.64
C VAL A 138 21.36 1.56 -1.48
N ASN A 139 22.19 0.73 -2.11
CA ASN A 139 23.25 1.17 -3.01
C ASN A 139 22.77 1.23 -4.47
N GLN A 140 21.54 0.78 -4.74
CA GLN A 140 20.98 0.72 -6.09
C GLN A 140 20.23 2.00 -6.43
N ASN A 141 20.66 2.65 -7.52
CA ASN A 141 19.90 3.70 -8.17
C ASN A 141 18.86 3.05 -9.09
N SER A 142 17.61 2.94 -8.64
CA SER A 142 16.49 2.69 -9.55
C SER A 142 15.99 4.02 -10.09
N HIS A 143 16.16 4.27 -11.39
CA HIS A 143 15.74 5.53 -12.03
C HIS A 143 14.25 5.86 -11.86
N SER A 144 13.40 4.87 -11.55
CA SER A 144 11.95 5.02 -11.39
C SER A 144 11.46 4.96 -9.93
N THR A 145 12.35 4.66 -8.96
CA THR A 145 11.99 4.61 -7.54
C THR A 145 12.67 5.73 -6.77
N GLN A 146 11.86 6.63 -6.21
CA GLN A 146 12.34 7.58 -5.22
C GLN A 146 12.44 6.89 -3.85
N ILE A 147 13.66 6.74 -3.34
CA ILE A 147 13.91 6.18 -2.01
C ILE A 147 14.00 7.32 -0.99
N VAL A 148 13.21 7.22 0.08
CA VAL A 148 13.20 8.18 1.18
C VAL A 148 13.73 7.49 2.43
N LYS A 149 14.90 7.93 2.91
CA LYS A 149 15.43 7.51 4.21
C LYS A 149 14.76 8.29 5.31
N THR A 150 14.06 7.56 6.17
CA THR A 150 13.29 8.13 7.29
C THR A 150 14.15 8.16 8.55
N LYS A 151 13.77 8.99 9.53
CA LYS A 151 14.47 9.12 10.81
C LYS A 151 14.36 7.89 11.72
N TYR A 152 13.58 6.88 11.33
CA TYR A 152 13.34 5.71 12.17
C TYR A 152 14.50 4.72 12.02
N GLU A 153 14.94 4.13 13.12
CA GLU A 153 16.11 3.23 13.14
C GLU A 153 15.78 1.85 12.57
N GLU A 154 14.80 1.15 13.15
CA GLU A 154 14.50 -0.25 12.85
C GLU A 154 13.42 -0.47 11.77
N GLN A 155 12.37 0.35 11.79
CA GLN A 155 11.26 0.28 10.85
C GLN A 155 10.52 1.62 10.77
N CYS A 156 9.92 1.94 9.62
CA CYS A 156 9.07 3.10 9.47
C CYS A 156 7.90 3.12 10.47
N ALA A 157 7.40 4.31 10.80
CA ALA A 157 6.17 4.47 11.55
C ALA A 157 4.91 3.96 10.82
N SER A 158 3.79 3.87 11.55
CA SER A 158 2.47 3.54 10.99
C SER A 158 1.99 4.58 9.98
N GLY A 159 1.08 4.17 9.09
CA GLY A 159 0.71 4.94 7.89
C GLY A 159 0.46 6.43 8.12
N VAL A 160 -0.41 6.80 9.08
CA VAL A 160 -0.73 8.20 9.38
C VAL A 160 0.47 8.94 9.99
N LEU A 161 1.17 8.33 10.94
CA LEU A 161 2.33 8.96 11.56
C LEU A 161 3.48 9.16 10.56
N LEU A 162 3.70 8.18 9.68
CA LEU A 162 4.68 8.30 8.59
C LEU A 162 4.29 9.44 7.64
N TYR A 163 3.02 9.55 7.26
CA TYR A 163 2.54 10.65 6.42
C TYR A 163 2.76 12.01 7.10
N ASN A 164 2.44 12.16 8.38
CA ASN A 164 2.61 13.42 9.10
C ASN A 164 4.08 13.89 9.13
N ASN A 165 5.03 12.95 9.21
CA ASN A 165 6.46 13.27 9.18
C ASN A 165 7.00 13.44 7.75
N TYR A 166 6.40 12.75 6.79
CA TYR A 166 6.84 12.69 5.39
C TYR A 166 5.62 12.75 4.47
N PRO A 167 4.98 13.91 4.29
CA PRO A 167 3.75 14.02 3.52
C PRO A 167 4.03 13.76 2.04
N ILE A 168 3.12 13.07 1.36
CA ILE A 168 3.34 12.64 -0.03
C ILE A 168 3.57 13.83 -0.97
N THR A 169 3.00 14.99 -0.65
CA THR A 169 3.15 16.25 -1.41
C THR A 169 4.58 16.77 -1.48
N SER A 170 5.48 16.29 -0.62
CA SER A 170 6.90 16.62 -0.69
C SER A 170 7.66 15.81 -1.75
N PHE A 171 7.00 14.85 -2.40
CA PHE A 171 7.60 13.87 -3.29
C PHE A 171 6.87 13.73 -4.64
N ILE A 172 5.82 14.52 -4.89
CA ILE A 172 5.00 14.49 -6.12
C ILE A 172 4.85 15.87 -6.75
#